data_AF-A0A357HFI5-F1
#
_entry.id   AF-A0A357HFI5-F1
#
_cell.length_a   1.000
_cell.length_b   1.000
_cell.length_c   1.000
_cell.angle_alpha   90.00
_cell.angle_beta   90.00
_cell.angle_gamma   90.00
#
_symmetry.space_group_name_H-M   'P 1'
#
loop_
_entity.id
_entity.type
_entity.pdbx_description
1 polymer ?
#
loop_
_entity_poly.entity_id
_entity_poly.type
_entity_poly.pdbx_seq_one_letter_code
_entity_poly.pdbx_strand_id
1 'polypeptide(L)'
;IGAGLFVDNEIGCAAATGLGEEVIKTTGSFLVVELMRQGYNPTAACEEALNRVIKKHNGNLDFQIAYIAIRKDGNIGSACIKDGFEYALLQKGKNNLYKIKGTI
;
A
#
# COMPACT_ATOMS: atom_id res chain seq x y z
N ILE A 1 9.54 -11.39 -3.41
CA ILE A 1 10.07 -10.03 -3.69
C ILE A 1 9.13 -9.36 -4.68
N GLY A 2 8.75 -8.11 -4.45
CA GLY A 2 7.84 -7.35 -5.31
C GLY A 2 6.36 -7.48 -4.93
N ALA A 3 5.90 -8.65 -4.50
CA ALA A 3 4.53 -8.85 -4.05
C ALA A 3 4.26 -8.23 -2.66
N GLY A 4 4.71 -8.89 -1.59
CA GLY A 4 4.43 -8.45 -0.21
C GLY A 4 5.39 -7.40 0.37
N LEU A 5 6.57 -7.24 -0.23
CA LEU A 5 7.57 -6.24 0.15
C LEU A 5 8.42 -5.88 -1.06
N PHE A 6 8.71 -4.59 -1.21
CA PHE A 6 9.68 -4.07 -2.17
C PHE A 6 10.38 -2.82 -1.62
N VAL A 7 11.66 -2.66 -1.93
CA VAL A 7 12.52 -1.56 -1.46
C VAL A 7 13.43 -1.12 -2.60
N ASP A 8 13.45 0.19 -2.85
CA ASP A 8 14.39 0.85 -3.76
C ASP A 8 14.90 2.11 -3.05
N ASN A 9 16.20 2.17 -2.76
CA ASN A 9 16.78 3.28 -2.00
C ASN A 9 16.73 4.63 -2.73
N GLU A 10 16.53 4.65 -4.05
CA GLU A 10 16.35 5.90 -4.78
C GLU A 10 14.92 6.44 -4.69
N ILE A 11 13.96 5.59 -4.32
CA ILE A 11 12.54 5.92 -4.31
C ILE A 11 11.91 5.78 -2.94
N GLY A 12 11.91 4.59 -2.35
CA GLY A 12 11.20 4.25 -1.13
C GLY A 12 10.95 2.75 -0.97
N CYS A 13 10.04 2.40 -0.07
CA CYS A 13 9.61 1.03 0.17
C CYS A 13 8.09 0.94 0.31
N ALA A 14 7.56 -0.26 0.09
CA ALA A 14 6.18 -0.60 0.38
C ALA A 14 6.07 -2.03 0.88
N ALA A 15 5.10 -2.28 1.76
CA ALA A 15 4.74 -3.59 2.27
C ALA A 15 3.23 -3.80 2.16
N ALA A 16 2.81 -5.05 2.00
CA ALA A 16 1.41 -5.43 1.81
C ALA A 16 0.92 -6.39 2.90
N THR A 17 -0.38 -6.37 3.17
CA THR A 17 -1.10 -7.37 3.96
C THR A 17 -2.46 -7.68 3.33
N GLY A 18 -3.11 -8.75 3.78
CA GLY A 18 -4.38 -9.25 3.25
C GLY A 18 -4.26 -10.57 2.50
N LEU A 19 -5.08 -10.77 1.46
CA LEU A 19 -5.07 -12.00 0.66
C LEU A 19 -3.81 -12.07 -0.20
N GLY A 20 -2.84 -12.89 0.21
CA GLY A 20 -1.50 -12.93 -0.38
C GLY A 20 -1.50 -13.31 -1.86
N GLU A 21 -2.41 -14.20 -2.29
CA GLU A 21 -2.57 -14.64 -3.67
C GLU A 21 -2.85 -13.48 -4.62
N GLU A 22 -3.68 -12.52 -4.20
CA GLU A 22 -4.03 -11.34 -5.00
C GLU A 22 -2.90 -10.30 -5.01
N VAL A 23 -2.16 -10.18 -3.90
CA VAL A 23 -0.94 -9.37 -3.82
C VAL A 23 0.14 -9.91 -4.76
N ILE A 24 0.26 -11.24 -4.90
CA ILE A 24 1.21 -11.90 -5.81
C ILE A 24 0.81 -11.65 -7.27
N LYS A 25 -0.46 -11.85 -7.64
CA LYS A 25 -0.97 -11.62 -9.01
C LYS A 25 -0.75 -10.19 -9.52
N THR A 26 -0.61 -9.22 -8.63
CA THR A 26 -0.40 -7.81 -8.97
C THR A 26 1.02 -7.31 -8.78
N THR A 27 1.90 -8.08 -8.13
CA THR A 27 3.22 -7.61 -7.69
C THR A 27 3.09 -6.29 -6.92
N GLY A 28 2.18 -6.28 -5.95
CA GLY A 28 1.62 -5.06 -5.36
C GLY A 28 2.64 -4.07 -4.80
N SER A 29 3.55 -4.50 -3.93
CA SER A 29 4.54 -3.60 -3.33
C SER A 29 5.51 -2.99 -4.34
N PHE A 30 5.92 -3.76 -5.37
CA PHE A 30 6.71 -3.23 -6.48
C PHE A 30 5.93 -2.14 -7.22
N LEU A 31 4.67 -2.40 -7.55
CA LEU A 31 3.82 -1.43 -8.22
C LEU A 31 3.68 -0.14 -7.41
N VAL A 32 3.48 -0.23 -6.09
CA VAL A 32 3.42 0.96 -5.22
C VAL A 32 4.71 1.78 -5.30
N VAL A 33 5.87 1.14 -5.24
CA VAL A 33 7.16 1.84 -5.37
C VAL A 33 7.36 2.41 -6.79
N GLU A 34 6.92 1.70 -7.83
CA GLU A 34 6.95 2.21 -9.21
C GLU A 34 6.08 3.46 -9.38
N LEU A 35 4.89 3.49 -8.79
CA LEU A 35 4.02 4.66 -8.82
C LEU A 35 4.67 5.83 -8.09
N MET A 36 5.31 5.59 -6.94
CA MET A 36 6.10 6.62 -6.26
C MET A 36 7.25 7.13 -7.15
N ARG A 37 7.90 6.27 -7.93
CA ARG A 37 8.92 6.67 -8.92
C ARG A 37 8.35 7.57 -10.01
N GLN A 38 7.10 7.38 -10.39
CA GLN A 38 6.37 8.21 -11.34
C GLN A 38 5.86 9.54 -10.73
N GLY A 39 6.20 9.84 -9.48
CA GLY A 39 5.88 11.11 -8.81
C GLY A 39 4.64 11.06 -7.92
N TYR A 40 3.98 9.90 -7.76
CA TYR A 40 2.85 9.78 -6.86
C TYR A 40 3.30 9.99 -5.41
N ASN A 41 2.47 10.65 -4.61
CA ASN A 41 2.61 10.58 -3.16
C ASN A 41 2.32 9.16 -2.64
N PRO A 42 2.88 8.74 -1.50
CA PRO A 42 2.76 7.36 -1.04
C PRO A 42 1.33 6.85 -0.88
N THR A 43 0.41 7.70 -0.39
CA THR A 43 -1.01 7.33 -0.26
C THR A 43 -1.65 7.13 -1.62
N ALA A 44 -1.46 8.06 -2.55
CA ALA A 44 -1.97 7.95 -3.91
C ALA A 44 -1.41 6.72 -4.66
N ALA A 45 -0.14 6.37 -4.40
CA ALA A 45 0.46 5.15 -4.95
C ALA A 45 -0.20 3.87 -4.40
N CYS A 46 -0.47 3.82 -3.09
CA CYS A 46 -1.21 2.72 -2.46
C CYS A 46 -2.64 2.61 -3.01
N GLU A 47 -3.37 3.72 -3.11
CA GLU A 47 -4.73 3.79 -3.64
C GLU A 47 -4.79 3.33 -5.11
N GLU A 48 -3.89 3.81 -5.96
CA GLU A 48 -3.84 3.40 -7.37
C GLU A 48 -3.53 1.89 -7.51
N ALA A 49 -2.63 1.36 -6.69
CA ALA A 49 -2.37 -0.09 -6.66
C ALA A 49 -3.64 -0.89 -6.29
N LEU A 50 -4.39 -0.45 -5.28
CA LEU A 50 -5.68 -1.05 -4.91
C LEU A 50 -6.73 -0.87 -6.00
N ASN A 51 -6.83 0.30 -6.63
CA ASN A 51 -7.77 0.56 -7.71
C ASN A 51 -7.58 -0.39 -8.88
N ARG A 52 -6.34 -0.80 -9.19
CA ARG A 52 -6.09 -1.83 -10.20
C ARG A 52 -6.61 -3.20 -9.80
N VAL A 53 -6.53 -3.57 -8.52
CA VAL A 53 -7.14 -4.80 -8.00
C VAL A 53 -8.66 -4.70 -8.08
N ILE A 54 -9.24 -3.60 -7.58
CA ILE A 54 -10.69 -3.35 -7.59
C ILE A 54 -11.25 -3.43 -9.01
N LYS A 55 -10.60 -2.78 -9.99
CA LYS A 55 -11.00 -2.83 -11.41
C LYS A 55 -10.93 -4.24 -11.98
N LYS A 56 -9.91 -5.04 -11.63
CA LYS A 56 -9.80 -6.45 -12.08
C LYS A 56 -10.93 -7.34 -11.57
N HIS A 57 -11.53 -7.00 -10.43
CA HIS A 57 -12.64 -7.72 -9.82
C HIS A 57 -13.99 -6.98 -10.01
N ASN A 58 -14.08 -6.07 -10.98
CA ASN A 58 -15.30 -5.32 -11.30
C ASN A 58 -15.95 -4.61 -10.10
N GLY A 59 -15.14 -4.15 -9.13
CA GLY A 59 -15.63 -3.45 -7.94
C GLY A 59 -16.21 -4.34 -6.84
N ASN A 60 -16.34 -5.64 -7.05
CA ASN A 60 -16.89 -6.57 -6.06
C ASN A 60 -15.80 -7.49 -5.52
N LEU A 61 -15.42 -7.28 -4.27
CA LEU A 61 -14.31 -7.97 -3.62
C LEU A 61 -14.77 -8.53 -2.27
N ASP A 62 -14.63 -9.83 -2.07
CA ASP A 62 -14.88 -10.49 -0.79
C ASP A 62 -13.63 -10.51 0.12
N PHE A 63 -12.46 -10.18 -0.40
CA PHE A 63 -11.19 -10.15 0.32
C PHE A 63 -10.69 -8.74 0.71
N GLN A 64 -9.58 -8.69 1.43
CA GLN A 64 -8.89 -7.47 1.89
C GLN A 64 -7.47 -7.42 1.32
N ILE A 65 -7.02 -6.21 0.96
CA ILE A 65 -5.61 -5.88 0.73
C ILE A 65 -5.36 -4.51 1.32
N ALA A 66 -4.22 -4.34 1.99
CA ALA A 66 -3.74 -3.03 2.38
C ALA A 66 -2.26 -2.88 2.08
N TYR A 67 -1.85 -1.64 1.81
CA TYR A 67 -0.47 -1.26 1.62
C TYR A 67 -0.07 -0.19 2.63
N ILE A 68 1.19 -0.25 3.06
CA ILE A 68 1.89 0.86 3.70
C ILE A 68 3.13 1.17 2.86
N ALA A 69 3.49 2.44 2.75
CA ALA A 69 4.62 2.90 1.96
C ALA A 69 5.34 4.06 2.65
N ILE A 70 6.66 4.09 2.46
CA ILE A 70 7.54 5.17 2.90
C ILE A 70 8.41 5.57 1.71
N ARG A 71 8.45 6.85 1.39
CA ARG A 71 9.29 7.40 0.32
C ARG A 71 10.58 7.99 0.88
N LYS A 72 11.62 8.11 0.05
CA LYS A 72 12.97 8.57 0.44
C LYS A 72 12.98 9.96 1.10
N ASP A 73 12.01 10.81 0.75
CA ASP A 73 11.81 12.13 1.36
C ASP A 73 11.13 12.07 2.74
N GLY A 74 10.82 10.88 3.24
CA GLY A 74 10.19 10.67 4.54
C GLY A 74 8.66 10.75 4.52
N ASN A 75 8.04 10.96 3.35
CA ASN A 75 6.59 10.91 3.25
C ASN A 75 6.09 9.47 3.43
N ILE A 76 4.99 9.32 4.16
CA ILE A 76 4.38 8.04 4.52
C ILE A 76 2.96 8.02 3.97
N GLY A 77 2.51 6.85 3.53
CA GLY A 77 1.13 6.68 3.08
C GLY A 77 0.68 5.24 3.16
N SER A 78 -0.62 5.06 3.06
CA SER A 78 -1.26 3.75 3.16
C SER A 78 -2.66 3.80 2.57
N ALA A 79 -3.18 2.63 2.20
CA ALA A 79 -4.55 2.48 1.76
C ALA A 79 -5.00 1.04 2.01
N CYS A 80 -6.31 0.81 2.13
CA CYS A 80 -6.91 -0.52 2.23
C CYS A 80 -8.20 -0.62 1.41
N ILE A 81 -8.59 -1.84 1.02
CA ILE A 81 -9.83 -2.07 0.26
C ILE A 81 -11.02 -1.80 1.18
N LYS A 82 -11.10 -2.54 2.29
CA LYS A 82 -12.22 -2.46 3.25
C LYS A 82 -11.78 -1.76 4.54
N ASP A 83 -12.74 -1.22 5.28
CA ASP A 83 -12.51 -0.70 6.63
C ASP A 83 -11.89 -1.76 7.56
N GLY A 84 -11.19 -1.29 8.60
CA GLY A 84 -10.63 -2.13 9.68
C GLY A 84 -9.14 -2.41 9.57
N PHE A 85 -8.44 -1.86 8.58
CA PHE A 85 -6.98 -1.88 8.55
C PHE A 85 -6.40 -0.76 9.43
N GLU A 86 -5.40 -1.12 10.24
CA GLU A 86 -4.65 -0.19 11.09
C GLU A 86 -3.15 -0.45 10.91
N TYR A 87 -2.33 0.59 11.04
CA TYR A 87 -0.87 0.45 11.06
C TYR A 87 -0.23 1.27 12.20
N ALA A 88 0.85 0.74 12.77
CA ALA A 88 1.62 1.43 13.79
C ALA A 88 2.77 2.23 13.14
N LEU A 89 2.99 3.45 13.62
CA LEU A 89 4.11 4.29 13.21
C LEU A 89 4.85 4.81 14.43
N LEU A 90 6.10 4.36 14.56
CA LEU A 90 7.08 4.93 15.47
C LEU A 90 7.90 5.98 14.73
N GLN A 91 7.73 7.25 15.08
CA GLN A 91 8.51 8.34 14.50
C GLN A 91 8.91 9.32 15.60
N LYS A 92 10.21 9.68 15.67
CA LYS A 92 10.76 10.62 16.66
C LYS A 92 10.37 10.27 18.11
N GLY A 93 10.42 8.97 18.44
CA GLY A 93 10.10 8.47 19.78
C GLY A 93 8.61 8.41 20.13
N LYS A 94 7.71 8.79 19.22
CA LYS A 94 6.26 8.67 19.40
C LYS A 94 5.72 7.49 18.60
N ASN A 95 4.96 6.61 19.26
CA ASN A 95 4.30 5.48 18.64
C ASN A 95 2.79 5.75 18.58
N ASN A 96 2.22 5.80 17.38
CA ASN A 96 0.80 6.01 17.15
C ASN A 96 0.22 4.89 16.28
N LEU A 97 -1.04 4.55 16.52
CA LEU A 97 -1.82 3.63 15.70
C LEU A 97 -2.75 4.43 14.79
N TYR A 98 -2.62 4.25 13.48
CA TYR A 98 -3.40 4.95 12.46
C TYR A 98 -4.46 4.02 11.88
N LYS A 99 -5.71 4.48 11.87
CA LYS A 99 -6.84 3.75 11.28
C LYS A 99 -7.08 4.22 9.86
N ILE A 100 -7.21 3.29 8.92
CA ILE A 100 -7.36 3.60 7.51
C ILE A 100 -8.77 3.26 7.07
N LYS A 101 -9.41 4.23 6.41
CA LYS A 101 -10.72 4.07 5.81
C LYS A 101 -10.57 3.27 4.51
N GLY A 102 -11.46 2.31 4.31
CA GLY A 102 -11.56 1.52 3.09
C GLY A 102 -11.84 2.39 1.87
N THR A 103 -11.32 1.93 0.73
CA THR A 103 -11.57 2.54 -0.58
C THR A 103 -12.98 2.22 -1.08
N ILE A 104 -13.54 1.07 -0.66
CA ILE A 104 -14.91 0.60 -0.96
C ILE A 104 -15.64 0.10 0.27
#